data_AF-A0A484WTV8-F1
#
_entry.id   AF-A0A484WTV8-F1
#
_cell.length_a   1.000
_cell.length_b   1.000
_cell.length_c   1.000
_cell.angle_alpha   90.00
_cell.angle_beta   90.00
_cell.angle_gamma   90.00
#
_symmetry.space_group_name_H-M   'P 1'
#
loop_
_entity.id
_entity.type
_entity.pdbx_description
1 polymer ?
#
loop_
_entity_poly.entity_id
_entity_poly.type
_entity_poly.pdbx_seq_one_letter_code
_entity_poly.pdbx_strand_id
1 'polypeptide(L)'
;METNPEYRAAWLAEHRKGDNLGYLHHDYMNDSVFSVAFECKNQYRKECLVKHLEEWRNFGGVSSAVISARMGIDIRSVWRIEKNPLNVTINTIARYAHACGLKISLEMI
;
A
#
# COMPACT_ATOMS: atom_id res chain seq x y z
N MET A 1 -18.38 24.57 32.41
CA MET A 1 -16.97 24.10 32.45
C MET A 1 -16.46 23.60 31.09
N GLU A 2 -17.16 23.84 29.98
CA GLU A 2 -16.85 23.24 28.65
C GLU A 2 -16.13 24.18 27.65
N THR A 3 -15.67 25.35 28.08
CA THR A 3 -15.11 26.37 27.17
C THR A 3 -13.72 26.86 27.57
N ASN A 4 -12.93 26.03 28.24
CA ASN A 4 -11.51 26.30 28.43
C ASN A 4 -10.69 25.52 27.36
N PRO A 5 -9.98 26.22 26.43
CA PRO A 5 -9.25 25.58 25.32
C PRO A 5 -8.22 24.54 25.78
N GLU A 6 -7.58 24.77 26.93
CA GLU A 6 -6.54 23.89 27.47
C GLU A 6 -7.13 22.54 27.95
N TYR A 7 -8.33 22.59 28.53
CA TYR A 7 -9.03 21.37 28.97
C TYR A 7 -9.61 20.59 27.78
N ARG A 8 -9.99 21.27 26.69
CA ARG A 8 -10.40 20.60 25.44
C ARG A 8 -9.22 19.85 24.81
N ALA A 9 -8.03 20.43 24.81
CA ALA A 9 -6.83 19.78 24.30
C ALA A 9 -6.43 18.56 25.16
N ALA A 10 -6.47 18.69 26.49
CA ALA A 10 -6.21 17.60 27.42
C ALA A 10 -7.24 16.47 27.30
N TRP A 11 -8.54 16.80 27.17
CA TRP A 11 -9.61 15.83 26.97
C TRP A 11 -9.46 15.07 25.65
N LEU A 12 -9.13 15.76 24.56
CA LEU A 12 -8.84 15.16 23.25
C LEU A 12 -7.59 14.27 23.26
N ALA A 13 -6.60 14.58 24.10
CA ALA A 13 -5.41 13.75 24.28
C ALA A 13 -5.70 12.49 25.12
N GLU A 14 -6.47 12.62 26.21
CA GLU A 14 -6.81 11.50 27.10
C GLU A 14 -7.79 10.51 26.48
N HIS A 15 -8.69 10.97 25.60
CA HIS A 15 -9.70 10.14 24.92
C HIS A 15 -9.24 9.61 23.56
N ARG A 16 -8.02 9.95 23.09
CA ARG A 16 -7.36 9.36 21.90
C ARG A 16 -6.65 8.03 22.22
N LYS A 17 -7.22 7.20 23.09
CA LYS A 17 -6.73 5.83 23.31
C LYS A 17 -7.29 4.90 22.23
N GLY A 18 -6.66 4.94 21.06
CA GLY A 18 -6.92 4.02 19.96
C GLY A 18 -6.58 4.64 18.62
N ASP A 19 -5.42 4.25 18.07
CA ASP A 19 -5.07 4.38 16.64
C ASP A 19 -5.12 5.78 16.03
N ASN A 20 -4.05 6.54 16.25
CA ASN A 20 -3.80 7.72 15.45
C ASN A 20 -2.38 7.84 14.89
N LEU A 21 -1.92 6.79 14.19
CA LEU A 21 -0.73 6.91 13.34
C LEU A 21 -0.92 7.95 12.21
N GLY A 22 -2.15 8.20 11.76
CA GLY A 22 -2.43 9.08 10.62
C GLY A 22 -2.16 10.56 10.89
N TYR A 23 -2.46 11.06 12.10
CA TYR A 23 -2.22 12.45 12.48
C TYR A 23 -0.77 12.65 12.90
N LEU A 24 -0.13 11.66 13.55
CA LEU A 24 1.33 11.68 13.75
C LEU A 24 2.04 11.77 12.40
N HIS A 25 1.63 10.96 11.41
CA HIS A 25 2.14 11.04 10.05
C HIS A 25 1.97 12.42 9.42
N HIS A 26 0.81 13.07 9.58
CA HIS A 26 0.59 14.43 9.05
C HIS A 26 1.53 15.47 9.69
N ASP A 27 1.70 15.42 11.01
CA ASP A 27 2.56 16.37 11.74
C ASP A 27 4.04 16.16 11.40
N TYR A 28 4.50 14.90 11.34
CA TYR A 28 5.88 14.57 10.96
C TYR A 28 6.19 14.86 9.48
N MET A 29 5.19 14.87 8.59
CA MET A 29 5.41 15.24 7.19
C MET A 29 5.82 16.70 6.99
N ASN A 30 5.59 17.57 7.97
CA ASN A 30 6.09 18.95 7.94
C ASN A 30 7.59 19.05 8.27
N ASP A 31 8.19 17.97 8.79
CA ASP A 31 9.65 17.86 8.95
C ASP A 31 10.28 17.41 7.61
N SER A 32 11.22 18.21 7.10
CA SER A 32 11.85 17.99 5.79
C SER A 32 12.70 16.71 5.75
N VAL A 33 13.28 16.29 6.87
CA VAL A 33 14.07 15.07 6.96
C VAL A 33 13.16 13.84 6.99
N PHE A 34 12.08 13.91 7.77
CA PHE A 34 11.12 12.81 7.85
C PHE A 34 10.38 12.58 6.53
N SER A 35 9.88 13.65 5.90
CA SER A 35 9.17 13.55 4.62
C SER A 35 10.04 12.92 3.52
N VAL A 36 11.28 13.39 3.37
CA VAL A 36 12.25 12.80 2.42
C VAL A 36 12.52 11.34 2.74
N ALA A 37 12.79 10.98 4.01
CA ALA A 37 13.05 9.60 4.39
C ALA A 37 11.84 8.68 4.12
N PHE A 38 10.62 9.16 4.39
CA PHE A 38 9.39 8.43 4.14
C PHE A 38 9.14 8.22 2.65
N GLU A 39 9.33 9.26 1.83
CA GLU A 39 9.21 9.18 0.38
C GLU A 39 10.23 8.21 -0.21
N CYS A 40 11.50 8.30 0.19
CA CYS A 40 12.54 7.36 -0.23
C CYS A 40 12.18 5.91 0.13
N LYS A 41 11.67 5.66 1.35
CA LYS A 41 11.24 4.32 1.78
C LYS A 41 10.09 3.81 0.93
N ASN A 42 9.07 4.63 0.66
CA ASN A 42 7.94 4.22 -0.17
C ASN A 42 8.33 4.01 -1.63
N GLN A 43 9.22 4.85 -2.16
CA GLN A 43 9.74 4.70 -3.52
C GLN A 43 10.51 3.38 -3.64
N TYR A 44 11.39 3.06 -2.70
CA TYR A 44 12.09 1.78 -2.67
C TYR A 44 11.13 0.58 -2.60
N ARG A 45 10.14 0.61 -1.69
CA ARG A 45 9.13 -0.46 -1.59
C ARG A 45 8.34 -0.64 -2.87
N LYS A 46 8.00 0.47 -3.53
CA LYS A 46 7.29 0.45 -4.81
C LYS A 46 8.14 -0.22 -5.88
N GLU A 47 9.39 0.18 -6.04
CA GLU A 47 10.32 -0.41 -7.01
C GLU A 47 10.51 -1.90 -6.78
N CYS A 48 10.71 -2.31 -5.52
CA CYS A 48 10.79 -3.72 -5.17
C CYS A 48 9.52 -4.47 -5.58
N LEU A 49 8.34 -3.96 -5.25
CA LEU A 49 7.08 -4.64 -5.56
C LEU A 49 6.78 -4.69 -7.07
N VAL A 50 7.10 -3.62 -7.81
CA VAL A 50 7.01 -3.60 -9.28
C VAL A 50 7.89 -4.70 -9.88
N LYS A 51 9.14 -4.81 -9.41
CA LYS A 51 10.07 -5.84 -9.86
C LYS A 51 9.55 -7.26 -9.57
N HIS A 52 9.01 -7.52 -8.38
CA HIS A 52 8.41 -8.82 -8.06
C HIS A 52 7.22 -9.15 -8.97
N LEU A 53 6.34 -8.19 -9.26
CA LEU A 53 5.21 -8.40 -10.17
C LEU A 53 5.68 -8.71 -11.60
N GLU A 54 6.78 -8.10 -12.05
CA GLU A 54 7.42 -8.42 -13.33
C GLU A 54 8.01 -9.82 -13.33
N GLU A 55 8.77 -10.19 -12.30
CA GLU A 55 9.32 -11.54 -12.12
C GLU A 55 8.22 -12.60 -12.14
N TRP A 56 7.10 -12.36 -11.47
CA TRP A 56 5.94 -13.25 -11.45
C TRP A 56 5.30 -13.43 -12.83
N ARG A 57 5.17 -12.35 -13.61
CA ARG A 57 4.69 -12.43 -15.00
C ARG A 57 5.64 -13.23 -15.87
N ASN A 58 6.93 -12.97 -15.75
CA ASN A 58 7.97 -13.65 -16.52
C ASN A 58 8.02 -15.14 -16.18
N PHE A 59 7.95 -15.48 -14.89
CA PHE A 59 7.85 -16.87 -14.43
C PHE A 59 6.62 -17.58 -14.97
N GLY A 60 5.46 -16.90 -14.98
CA GLY A 60 4.21 -17.43 -15.52
C GLY A 60 4.12 -17.42 -17.05
N GLY A 61 5.04 -16.75 -17.75
CA GLY A 61 4.98 -16.53 -19.20
C GLY A 61 3.71 -15.80 -19.65
N VAL A 62 3.13 -14.93 -18.82
CA VAL A 62 1.82 -14.32 -19.07
C VAL A 62 1.92 -12.84 -19.37
N SER A 63 1.11 -12.37 -20.33
CA SER A 63 0.97 -10.94 -20.62
C SER A 63 -0.09 -10.29 -19.73
N SER A 64 -0.04 -8.96 -19.59
CA SER A 64 -1.07 -8.20 -18.84
C SER A 64 -2.49 -8.40 -19.39
N ALA A 65 -2.64 -8.68 -20.68
CA ALA A 65 -3.93 -9.02 -21.28
C ALA A 65 -4.46 -10.37 -20.77
N VAL A 66 -3.58 -11.37 -20.65
CA VAL A 66 -3.94 -12.68 -20.07
C VAL A 66 -4.28 -12.54 -18.59
N ILE A 67 -3.51 -11.74 -17.84
CA ILE A 67 -3.78 -11.45 -16.42
C ILE A 67 -5.12 -10.76 -16.26
N SER A 68 -5.43 -9.77 -17.09
CA SER A 68 -6.72 -9.09 -17.14
C SER A 68 -7.87 -10.09 -17.32
N ALA A 69 -7.76 -11.00 -18.29
CA ALA A 69 -8.75 -12.05 -18.52
C ALA A 69 -8.88 -13.01 -17.32
N ARG A 70 -7.76 -13.46 -16.73
CA ARG A 70 -7.75 -14.36 -15.56
C ARG A 70 -8.32 -13.71 -14.29
N MET A 71 -8.06 -12.42 -14.10
CA MET A 71 -8.55 -11.66 -12.95
C MET A 71 -9.99 -11.16 -13.12
N GLY A 72 -10.50 -11.13 -14.36
CA GLY A 72 -11.82 -10.57 -14.68
C GLY A 72 -11.89 -9.06 -14.50
N ILE A 73 -10.79 -8.34 -14.74
CA ILE A 73 -10.71 -6.87 -14.63
C ILE A 73 -10.21 -6.27 -15.94
N ASP A 74 -10.41 -4.98 -16.15
CA ASP A 74 -9.93 -4.30 -17.34
C ASP A 74 -8.39 -4.20 -17.39
N ILE A 75 -7.84 -4.16 -18.60
CA ILE A 75 -6.37 -4.12 -18.80
C ILE A 75 -5.73 -2.84 -18.24
N ARG A 76 -6.46 -1.72 -18.19
CA ARG A 76 -5.96 -0.46 -17.62
C ARG A 76 -5.82 -0.58 -16.09
N SER A 77 -6.69 -1.32 -15.42
CA SER A 77 -6.56 -1.66 -14.00
C SER A 77 -5.34 -2.53 -13.74
N VAL A 78 -5.05 -3.50 -14.62
CA VAL A 78 -3.81 -4.30 -14.53
C VAL A 78 -2.58 -3.41 -14.63
N TRP A 79 -2.52 -2.50 -15.62
CA TRP A 79 -1.40 -1.56 -15.73
C TRP A 79 -1.27 -0.62 -14.53
N ARG A 80 -2.39 -0.22 -13.91
CA ARG A 80 -2.36 0.58 -12.67
C ARG A 80 -1.74 -0.20 -11.51
N ILE A 81 -2.09 -1.49 -11.38
CA ILE A 81 -1.48 -2.40 -10.39
C ILE A 81 0.03 -2.50 -10.66
N GLU A 82 0.42 -2.81 -11.88
CA GLU A 82 1.84 -2.97 -12.26
C GLU A 82 2.66 -1.69 -12.09
N LYS A 83 2.07 -0.50 -12.32
CA LYS A 83 2.76 0.79 -12.20
C LYS A 83 2.83 1.31 -10.76
N ASN A 84 1.80 1.06 -9.96
CA ASN A 84 1.76 1.53 -8.57
C ASN A 84 1.11 0.50 -7.62
N PRO A 85 1.82 -0.59 -7.32
CA PRO A 85 1.26 -1.70 -6.57
C PRO A 85 1.08 -1.42 -5.07
N LEU A 86 1.70 -0.37 -4.53
CA LEU A 86 1.48 0.05 -3.13
C LEU A 86 0.08 0.62 -2.88
N ASN A 87 -0.61 1.06 -3.94
CA ASN A 87 -1.95 1.66 -3.83
C ASN A 87 -3.09 0.63 -3.88
N VAL A 88 -2.77 -0.66 -4.00
CA VAL A 88 -3.78 -1.72 -4.03
C VAL A 88 -3.66 -2.61 -2.80
N THR A 89 -4.74 -3.32 -2.49
CA THR A 89 -4.78 -4.20 -1.34
C THR A 89 -3.86 -5.41 -1.53
N ILE A 90 -3.39 -5.99 -0.42
CA ILE A 90 -2.62 -7.25 -0.45
C ILE A 90 -3.41 -8.36 -1.15
N ASN A 91 -4.73 -8.41 -0.97
CA ASN A 91 -5.59 -9.37 -1.68
C ASN A 91 -5.54 -9.18 -3.21
N THR A 92 -5.49 -7.93 -3.69
CA THR A 92 -5.30 -7.64 -5.12
C THR A 92 -3.96 -8.15 -5.63
N ILE A 93 -2.88 -7.99 -4.85
CA ILE A 93 -1.55 -8.51 -5.19
C ILE A 93 -1.55 -10.05 -5.21
N ALA A 94 -2.19 -10.70 -4.23
CA ALA A 94 -2.31 -12.15 -4.18
C ALA A 94 -3.09 -12.70 -5.38
N ARG A 95 -4.23 -12.09 -5.73
CA ARG A 95 -4.99 -12.44 -6.95
C ARG A 95 -4.16 -12.26 -8.22
N TYR A 96 -3.36 -11.20 -8.29
CA TYR A 96 -2.45 -10.98 -9.42
C TYR A 96 -1.41 -12.10 -9.53
N ALA A 97 -0.79 -12.49 -8.41
CA ALA A 97 0.16 -13.59 -8.41
C ALA A 97 -0.47 -14.93 -8.81
N HIS A 98 -1.68 -15.23 -8.32
CA HIS A 98 -2.44 -16.40 -8.76
C HIS A 98 -2.76 -16.34 -10.25
N ALA A 99 -3.11 -15.16 -10.78
CA ALA A 99 -3.30 -14.96 -12.22
C ALA A 99 -2.00 -15.15 -13.02
N CYS A 100 -0.83 -14.95 -12.41
CA CYS A 100 0.46 -15.32 -12.98
C CYS A 100 0.76 -16.84 -12.90
N GLY A 101 -0.05 -17.61 -12.18
CA GLY A 101 0.14 -19.05 -12.00
C GLY A 101 0.95 -19.44 -10.76
N LEU A 102 1.23 -18.48 -9.86
CA LEU A 102 1.88 -18.78 -8.58
C LEU A 102 0.87 -19.40 -7.61
N LYS A 103 1.30 -20.45 -6.93
CA LYS A 103 0.60 -20.95 -5.74
C LYS A 103 1.19 -20.22 -4.53
N ILE A 104 0.61 -19.08 -4.18
CA ILE A 104 0.92 -18.42 -2.92
C ILE A 104 0.23 -19.21 -1.81
N SER A 105 1.01 -19.95 -1.01
CA SER A 105 0.56 -20.43 0.28
C SER A 105 0.72 -19.29 1.29
N LEU A 106 -0.39 -18.84 1.88
CA LEU A 106 -0.42 -17.79 2.91
C LEU A 106 0.23 -18.22 4.25
N GLU A 107 0.83 -19.40 4.32
CA GLU A 107 1.58 -19.87 5.51
C GLU A 107 2.88 -19.10 5.75
N MET A 108 3.26 -18.20 4.85
CA MET A 108 4.51 -17.44 4.89
C MET A 108 4.25 -15.93 4.72
N ILE A 109 3.22 -15.39 5.36
CA ILE A 109 3.03 -13.96 5.61
C ILE A 109 2.79 -13.76 7.11
#